data_AF-A0A257MTY6-F1
#
_entry.id   AF-A0A257MTY6-F1
#
_cell.length_a   1.000
_cell.length_b   1.000
_cell.length_c   1.000
_cell.angle_alpha   90.00
_cell.angle_beta   90.00
_cell.angle_gamma   90.00
#
_symmetry.space_group_name_H-M   'P 1'
#
loop_
_entity.id
_entity.type
_entity.pdbx_description
1 polymer ?
#
loop_
_entity_poly.entity_id
_entity_poly.type
_entity_poly.pdbx_seq_one_letter_code
_entity_poly.pdbx_strand_id
1 'polypeptide(L)' 'MRSWALDTEEGDWVSMGVLSDGSYGIDKGLVYSFPVTVINGKVSIVKDLPINEFSKKKMRETEAELKEERDAVKHLF' A
#
# COMPACT_ATOMS: atom_id res chain seq x y z
N MET A 1 4.22 12.94 -6.35
CA MET A 1 4.30 13.39 -7.76
C MET A 1 5.67 13.18 -8.37
N ARG A 2 6.77 13.71 -7.80
CA ARG A 2 8.14 13.53 -8.34
C ARG A 2 8.46 12.06 -8.65
N SER A 3 8.38 11.18 -7.66
CA SER A 3 8.74 9.76 -7.85
C SER A 3 7.78 9.03 -8.78
N TRP A 4 6.56 9.53 -8.96
CA TRP A 4 5.65 8.96 -9.94
C TRP A 4 6.05 9.38 -11.37
N ALA A 5 6.39 10.65 -11.56
CA ALA A 5 6.73 11.19 -12.87
C ALA A 5 8.17 10.88 -13.32
N LEU A 6 9.10 10.75 -12.38
CA LEU A 6 10.55 10.67 -12.62
C LEU A 6 11.17 9.42 -11.98
N ASP A 7 10.35 8.43 -11.66
CA ASP A 7 10.74 7.17 -11.03
C ASP A 7 11.32 7.30 -9.61
N THR A 8 11.42 6.17 -8.93
CA THR A 8 12.14 6.05 -7.65
C THR A 8 13.63 5.88 -7.89
N GLU A 9 14.46 6.34 -6.95
CA GLU A 9 15.90 6.10 -7.00
C GLU A 9 16.22 4.60 -6.91
N GLU A 10 17.29 4.17 -7.58
CA GLU A 10 17.69 2.77 -7.59
C GLU A 10 18.07 2.31 -6.18
N GLY A 11 17.50 1.19 -5.73
CA GLY A 11 17.71 0.65 -4.39
C GLY A 11 16.90 1.33 -3.28
N ASP A 12 16.05 2.31 -3.61
CA ASP A 12 15.17 2.99 -2.65
C ASP A 12 13.68 2.78 -2.99
N TRP A 13 12.79 3.11 -2.06
CA TRP A 13 11.35 3.07 -2.23
C TRP A 13 10.66 4.29 -1.61
N VAL A 14 9.42 4.53 -2.02
CA VAL A 14 8.57 5.58 -1.41
C VAL A 14 7.28 4.97 -0.87
N SER A 15 6.59 5.68 0.02
CA SER A 15 5.25 5.30 0.46
C SER A 15 4.18 5.86 -0.47
N MET A 16 3.31 5.00 -0.98
CA MET A 16 2.14 5.42 -1.78
C MET A 16 0.91 4.57 -1.44
N GLY A 17 -0.24 5.24 -1.32
CA GLY A 17 -1.55 4.58 -1.27
C GLY A 17 -1.90 4.00 -2.64
N VAL A 18 -1.88 2.67 -2.76
CA VAL A 18 -2.21 1.94 -3.99
C VAL A 18 -3.18 0.82 -3.71
N LEU A 19 -3.83 0.30 -4.75
CA LEU A 19 -4.68 -0.88 -4.62
C LEU A 19 -3.83 -2.07 -4.18
N SER A 20 -4.21 -2.67 -3.06
CA SER A 20 -3.58 -3.88 -2.55
C SER A 20 -3.77 -5.03 -3.53
N ASP A 21 -2.68 -5.74 -3.83
CA ASP A 21 -2.65 -6.99 -4.58
C ASP A 21 -2.63 -8.22 -3.66
N GLY A 22 -2.87 -8.04 -2.35
CA GLY A 22 -2.75 -9.09 -1.33
C GLY A 22 -1.41 -9.08 -0.58
N SER A 23 -0.50 -8.17 -0.96
CA SER A 23 0.80 -8.03 -0.31
C SER A 23 0.68 -7.90 1.20
N TYR A 24 1.58 -8.60 1.90
CA TYR A 24 1.68 -8.55 3.35
C TYR A 24 0.39 -8.96 4.09
N GLY A 25 -0.52 -9.66 3.43
CA GLY A 25 -1.78 -10.11 3.99
C GLY A 25 -2.87 -9.04 4.05
N ILE A 26 -2.67 -7.90 3.39
CA ILE A 26 -3.68 -6.82 3.29
C ILE A 26 -4.70 -7.18 2.22
N ASP A 27 -5.99 -7.03 2.54
CA ASP A 27 -7.10 -7.42 1.67
C ASP A 27 -7.01 -6.82 0.25
N LYS A 28 -7.30 -7.66 -0.77
CA LYS A 28 -7.15 -7.26 -2.17
C LYS A 28 -8.16 -6.19 -2.54
N GLY A 29 -7.72 -5.19 -3.30
CA GLY A 29 -8.57 -4.08 -3.74
C GLY A 29 -8.81 -2.99 -2.68
N LEU A 30 -8.29 -3.14 -1.46
CA LEU A 30 -8.23 -2.04 -0.50
C LEU A 30 -7.13 -1.05 -0.92
N VAL A 31 -7.41 0.24 -0.92
CA VAL A 31 -6.37 1.27 -1.07
C VAL A 31 -5.61 1.35 0.26
N TYR A 32 -4.32 1.01 0.24
CA TYR A 32 -3.48 0.96 1.43
C TYR A 32 -2.08 1.48 1.09
N SER A 33 -1.40 2.11 2.05
CA SER A 33 -0.05 2.65 1.83
C SER A 33 1.01 1.56 1.93
N PHE A 34 1.73 1.31 0.84
CA PHE A 34 2.83 0.34 0.78
C PHE A 34 4.17 1.03 0.46
N PRO A 35 5.30 0.41 0.81
CA PRO A 35 6.58 0.72 0.16
C PRO A 35 6.50 0.27 -1.30
N VAL A 36 6.74 1.20 -2.22
CA VAL A 36 6.66 0.97 -3.66
C VAL A 36 7.89 1.52 -4.37
N THR A 37 8.25 0.86 -5.46
CA THR A 37 9.12 1.43 -6.49
C THR A 37 8.28 1.92 -7.65
N VAL A 38 8.76 2.93 -8.35
CA VAL A 38 8.16 3.42 -9.59
C VAL A 38 9.19 3.37 -10.69
N ILE A 39 8.85 2.70 -11.79
CA ILE A 39 9.70 2.57 -12.98
C ILE A 39 8.84 2.85 -14.21
N ASN A 40 9.25 3.83 -15.02
CA ASN A 40 8.48 4.36 -16.14
C ASN A 40 7.02 4.69 -15.75
N GLY A 41 6.84 5.33 -14.58
CA GLY A 41 5.53 5.69 -14.05
C GLY A 41 4.65 4.52 -13.59
N LYS A 42 5.15 3.28 -13.64
CA LYS A 42 4.45 2.09 -13.13
C LYS A 42 4.85 1.83 -11.70
N VAL A 43 3.86 1.79 -10.81
CA VAL A 43 4.06 1.52 -9.39
C VAL A 43 4.07 0.01 -9.13
N SER A 44 5.05 -0.47 -8.37
CA SER A 44 5.16 -1.86 -7.92
C SER A 44 5.40 -1.92 -6.42
N ILE A 45 4.64 -2.75 -5.71
CA ILE A 45 4.84 -2.98 -4.26
C ILE A 45 6.13 -3.77 -4.06
N VAL A 46 7.02 -3.25 -3.23
CA VAL A 46 8.24 -3.96 -2.78
C VAL A 46 7.80 -5.21 -2.03
N LYS A 47 8.41 -6.37 -2.33
CA LYS A 47 8.07 -7.66 -1.73
C LYS A 47 9.11 -8.10 -0.70
N ASP A 48 8.76 -9.12 0.07
CA ASP A 48 9.67 -9.86 0.96
C ASP A 48 10.35 -9.04 2.07
N LEU A 49 9.75 -7.90 2.45
CA LEU A 49 10.22 -7.16 3.61
C LEU A 49 9.86 -7.88 4.92
N PRO A 50 10.80 -8.00 5.88
CA PRO A 50 10.52 -8.60 7.17
C PRO A 50 9.57 -7.69 7.97
N ILE A 51 8.45 -8.25 8.41
CA ILE A 51 7.48 -7.55 9.25
C ILE A 51 7.47 -8.21 10.62
N ASN A 52 7.88 -7.46 11.64
CA ASN A 52 7.80 -7.92 13.01
C ASN A 52 6.36 -7.84 13.55
N GLU A 53 6.09 -8.50 14.68
CA GLU A 53 4.75 -8.59 15.24
C GLU A 53 4.15 -7.23 15.65
N PHE A 54 4.99 -6.27 16.07
CA PHE A 54 4.54 -4.91 16.39
C PHE A 54 4.00 -4.20 15.14
N SER A 55 4.77 -4.20 14.05
CA SER A 55 4.37 -3.62 12.77
C SER A 55 3.12 -4.32 12.24
N LYS A 56 3.07 -5.66 12.30
CA LYS A 56 1.91 -6.44 11.84
C LYS A 56 0.62 -6.09 12.59
N LYS A 57 0.71 -5.87 13.90
CA LYS A 57 -0.44 -5.41 14.70
C LYS A 57 -0.92 -4.05 14.22
N LYS A 58 -0.01 -3.09 14.00
CA LYS A 58 -0.37 -1.75 13.52
C LYS A 58 -0.95 -1.75 12.12
N MET A 59 -0.41 -2.58 11.22
CA MET A 59 -0.96 -2.76 9.88
C MET A 59 -2.41 -3.28 9.91
N ARG A 60 -2.73 -4.22 10.81
CA ARG A 60 -4.10 -4.73 10.97
C ARG A 60 -5.07 -3.69 11.53
N GLU A 61 -4.62 -2.87 12.48
CA GLU A 61 -5.43 -1.77 13.02
C GLU A 61 -5.81 -0.78 11.90
N THR A 62 -4.85 -0.36 11.07
CA THR A 62 -5.10 0.52 9.92
C THR A 62 -5.93 -0.15 8.82
N GLU A 63 -5.70 -1.44 8.55
CA GLU A 63 -6.52 -2.18 7.58
C GLU A 63 -7.99 -2.24 8.00
N ALA A 64 -8.27 -2.43 9.29
CA ALA A 64 -9.63 -2.44 9.82
C ALA A 64 -10.32 -1.07 9.63
N GLU A 65 -9.65 0.02 9.99
CA GLU A 65 -10.14 1.39 9.78
C GLU A 65 -10.50 1.65 8.31
N LEU A 66 -9.61 1.31 7.38
CA LEU A 66 -9.86 1.51 5.94
C LEU A 66 -11.01 0.65 5.40
N LYS A 67 -11.22 -0.55 5.96
CA LYS A 67 -12.38 -1.38 5.61
C LYS A 67 -13.68 -0.76 6.12
N GLU A 68 -13.68 -0.18 7.32
CA GLU A 68 -14.84 0.54 7.87
C GLU A 68 -15.16 1.77 7.02
N GLU A 69 -14.16 2.57 6.62
CA GLU A 69 -14.34 3.72 5.74
C GLU A 69 -14.92 3.32 4.38
N ARG A 70 -14.33 2.29 3.74
CA ARG A 70 -14.84 1.72 2.48
C ARG A 70 -16.29 1.30 2.62
N ASP A 71 -16.62 0.61 3.70
CA ASP A 71 -17.95 0.09 3.96
C ASP A 71 -18.97 1.22 4.20
N ALA A 72 -18.57 2.31 4.85
CA ALA A 72 -19.41 3.50 5.05
C ALA A 72 -19.77 4.19 3.73
N VAL A 73 -18.86 4.21 2.75
CA VAL A 73 -19.07 4.85 1.44
C VAL A 73 -19.59 3.91 0.36
N LYS A 74 -19.93 2.65 0.68
CA LYS A 74 -20.46 1.66 -0.27
C LYS A 74 -21.68 2.16 -1.05
N HIS A 75 -22.49 3.05 -0.48
CA HIS A 75 -23.68 3.58 -1.12
C HIS A 75 -23.39 4.53 -2.31
N LEU A 76 -22.13 4.91 -2.54
CA LEU A 76 -21.73 5.75 -3.67
C LEU A 76 -21.54 4.96 -4.98
N PHE A 77 -21.54 3.62 -4.94
CA PHE A 77 -21.28 2.75 -6.09
C PHE A 77 -22.13 1.48 -6.07
#